data_AF-A0A6L3Y6V6-F1
#
_entry.id   AF-A0A6L3Y6V6-F1
#
_cell.length_a   1.000
_cell.length_b   1.000
_cell.length_c   1.000
_cell.angle_alpha   90.00
_cell.angle_beta   90.00
_cell.angle_gamma   90.00
#
_symmetry.space_group_name_H-M   'P 1'
#
loop_
_entity.id
_entity.type
_entity.pdbx_description
1 polymer ?
#
loop_
_entity_poly.entity_id
_entity_poly.type
_entity_poly.pdbx_seq_one_letter_code
_entity_poly.pdbx_strand_id
1 'polypeptide(L)'
;MIGPKQAADYPDRDIDCQEAVSQGISDLIEQATLSGGSEAEAAAALSGTDIPGIRDLINDAVEAGWSADEAARAVAEVAKGMQVGYAGTDPNE
;
A
#
# COMPACT_ATOMS: atom_id res chain seq x y z
N MET A 1 5.84 -7.47 -8.76
CA MET A 1 4.55 -6.74 -8.77
C MET A 1 3.82 -6.96 -10.09
N ILE A 2 2.48 -6.88 -10.11
CA ILE A 2 1.70 -6.90 -11.36
C ILE A 2 1.68 -5.48 -11.95
N GLY A 3 1.99 -5.33 -13.23
CA GLY A 3 1.96 -4.04 -13.94
C GLY A 3 0.55 -3.63 -14.40
N PRO A 4 0.36 -2.37 -14.83
CA PRO A 4 -0.93 -1.90 -15.30
C PRO A 4 -1.39 -2.62 -16.58
N LYS A 5 -2.71 -2.70 -16.78
CA LYS A 5 -3.30 -3.31 -17.99
C LYS A 5 -2.91 -2.57 -19.27
N GLN A 6 -2.77 -1.25 -19.18
CA GLN A 6 -2.28 -0.38 -20.24
C GLN A 6 -1.57 0.84 -19.65
N ALA A 7 -0.65 1.43 -20.41
CA ALA A 7 0.14 2.59 -19.96
C ALA A 7 -0.69 3.89 -19.89
N ALA A 8 -1.73 4.01 -20.73
CA ALA A 8 -2.66 5.13 -20.68
C ALA A 8 -3.62 5.00 -19.49
N ASP A 9 -4.27 6.11 -19.12
CA ASP A 9 -5.35 6.07 -18.14
C ASP A 9 -6.46 5.08 -18.57
N TYR A 10 -7.05 4.39 -17.58
CA TYR A 10 -8.17 3.48 -17.80
C TYR A 10 -9.07 3.41 -16.56
N PRO A 11 -10.36 3.05 -16.73
CA PRO A 11 -11.26 2.86 -15.60
C PRO A 11 -10.68 1.86 -14.61
N ASP A 12 -10.70 2.19 -13.33
CA ASP A 12 -10.16 1.35 -12.24
C ASP A 12 -8.63 1.24 -12.18
N ARG A 13 -7.86 2.03 -12.96
CA ARG A 13 -6.39 2.04 -12.90
C ARG A 13 -5.85 2.25 -11.49
N ASP A 14 -6.48 3.14 -10.74
CA ASP A 14 -6.16 3.42 -9.35
C ASP A 14 -6.40 2.19 -8.44
N ILE A 15 -7.54 1.52 -8.61
CA ILE A 15 -7.88 0.28 -7.89
C ILE A 15 -6.92 -0.86 -8.25
N ASP A 16 -6.61 -1.06 -9.54
CA ASP A 16 -5.62 -2.07 -9.93
C ASP A 16 -4.23 -1.75 -9.35
N CYS A 17 -3.87 -0.47 -9.21
CA CYS A 17 -2.62 -0.07 -8.55
C CYS A 17 -2.66 -0.40 -7.05
N GLN A 18 -3.76 -0.08 -6.37
CA GLN A 18 -4.01 -0.45 -4.97
C GLN A 18 -3.87 -1.97 -4.76
N GLU A 19 -4.50 -2.77 -5.62
CA GLU A 19 -4.39 -4.23 -5.56
C GLU A 19 -2.95 -4.72 -5.80
N ALA A 20 -2.22 -4.08 -6.73
CA ALA A 20 -0.84 -4.45 -7.04
C ALA A 20 0.13 -4.17 -5.88
N VAL A 21 -0.08 -3.08 -5.13
CA VAL A 21 0.76 -2.71 -3.97
C VAL A 21 0.30 -3.37 -2.67
N SER A 22 -0.96 -3.84 -2.59
CA SER A 22 -1.55 -4.39 -1.37
C SER A 22 -0.73 -5.51 -0.73
N GLN A 23 -0.25 -6.46 -1.54
CA GLN A 23 0.58 -7.56 -1.07
C GLN A 23 1.91 -7.09 -0.49
N GLY A 24 2.53 -6.06 -1.09
CA GLY A 24 3.77 -5.48 -0.59
C GLY A 24 3.57 -4.73 0.73
N ILE A 25 2.43 -4.05 0.89
CA ILE A 25 2.08 -3.37 2.14
C ILE A 25 1.84 -4.39 3.25
N SER A 26 1.10 -5.47 2.97
CA SER A 26 0.89 -6.55 3.96
C SER A 26 2.21 -7.17 4.42
N ASP A 27 3.15 -7.40 3.51
CA ASP A 27 4.48 -7.93 3.84
C ASP A 27 5.27 -6.95 4.73
N LEU A 28 5.23 -5.65 4.42
CA LEU A 28 5.86 -4.62 5.26
C LEU A 28 5.25 -4.53 6.66
N ILE A 29 3.92 -4.68 6.77
CA ILE A 29 3.22 -4.75 8.05
C ILE A 29 3.68 -5.98 8.83
N GLU A 30 3.72 -7.15 8.19
CA GLU A 30 4.19 -8.39 8.83
C GLU A 30 5.65 -8.26 9.31
N GLN A 31 6.54 -7.67 8.51
CA GLN A 31 7.92 -7.42 8.93
C GLN A 31 8.01 -6.47 10.14
N ALA A 32 7.18 -5.43 10.17
CA ALA A 32 7.12 -4.50 11.30
C ALA A 32 6.56 -5.17 12.58
N THR A 33 5.62 -6.11 12.45
CA THR A 33 5.04 -6.83 13.59
C THR A 33 5.97 -7.90 14.14
N LEU A 34 6.78 -8.55 13.28
CA LEU A 34 7.85 -9.46 13.71
C LEU A 34 8.88 -8.76 14.63
N SER A 35 9.03 -7.44 14.50
CA SER A 35 9.89 -6.62 15.36
C SER A 35 9.25 -6.25 16.71
N GLY A 36 8.04 -6.77 16.99
CA GLY A 36 7.29 -6.54 18.23
C GLY A 36 6.29 -5.38 18.18
N GLY A 37 6.06 -4.79 17.00
CA GLY A 37 5.03 -3.77 16.79
C GLY A 37 3.64 -4.36 16.56
N SER A 38 2.60 -3.55 16.71
CA SER A 38 1.21 -3.94 16.39
C SER A 38 0.91 -3.69 14.90
N GLU A 39 0.02 -4.49 14.29
CA GLU A 39 -0.37 -4.34 12.88
C GLU A 39 -0.96 -2.95 12.59
N ALA A 40 -1.78 -2.43 13.51
CA ALA A 40 -2.36 -1.09 13.40
C ALA A 40 -1.29 0.03 13.42
N GLU A 41 -0.24 -0.13 14.23
CA GLU A 41 0.86 0.86 14.30
C GLU A 41 1.74 0.78 13.06
N ALA A 42 2.01 -0.43 12.57
CA ALA A 42 2.72 -0.65 11.32
C ALA A 42 1.96 -0.05 10.13
N ALA A 43 0.65 -0.32 10.00
CA ALA A 43 -0.19 0.26 8.95
C ALA A 43 -0.24 1.80 9.03
N ALA A 44 -0.34 2.36 10.24
CA ALA A 44 -0.30 3.80 10.45
C ALA A 44 1.04 4.41 10.02
N ALA A 45 2.16 3.73 10.27
CA ALA A 45 3.48 4.18 9.83
C ALA A 45 3.59 4.22 8.30
N LEU A 46 3.01 3.24 7.61
CA LEU A 46 3.04 3.12 6.14
C LEU A 46 2.21 4.18 5.40
N SER A 47 1.38 4.95 6.12
CA SER A 47 0.74 6.15 5.55
C SER A 47 1.78 7.22 5.13
N GLY A 48 3.02 7.12 5.61
CA GLY A 48 4.14 7.95 5.15
C GLY A 48 4.95 7.29 4.03
N THR A 49 5.18 8.02 2.94
CA THR A 49 6.03 7.57 1.81
C THR A 49 7.54 7.61 2.10
N ASP A 50 7.94 8.09 3.28
CA ASP A 50 9.36 8.23 3.67
C ASP A 50 9.97 6.90 4.18
N ILE A 51 9.14 5.89 4.45
CA ILE A 51 9.61 4.59 4.92
C ILE A 51 10.39 3.90 3.79
N PRO A 52 11.61 3.39 4.04
CA PRO A 52 12.43 2.75 3.02
C PRO A 52 11.68 1.62 2.29
N GLY A 53 10.96 0.77 3.02
CA GLY A 53 10.14 -0.28 2.41
C GLY A 53 9.03 0.23 1.48
N ILE A 54 8.42 1.39 1.77
CA ILE A 54 7.45 2.02 0.87
C ILE A 54 8.13 2.60 -0.37
N ARG A 55 9.33 3.18 -0.23
CA ARG A 55 10.10 3.68 -1.39
C ARG A 55 10.47 2.56 -2.34
N ASP A 56 10.95 1.43 -1.80
CA ASP A 56 11.22 0.23 -2.59
C ASP A 56 9.96 -0.26 -3.30
N LEU A 57 8.83 -0.34 -2.59
CA LEU A 57 7.55 -0.74 -3.18
C LEU A 57 7.08 0.20 -4.32
N ILE A 58 7.27 1.50 -4.16
CA ILE A 58 6.98 2.49 -5.20
C ILE A 58 7.92 2.30 -6.40
N ASN A 59 9.21 2.04 -6.17
CA ASN A 59 10.15 1.76 -7.25
C ASN A 59 9.77 0.49 -8.02
N ASP A 60 9.43 -0.60 -7.32
CA ASP A 60 8.93 -1.84 -7.93
C ASP A 60 7.68 -1.58 -8.78
N ALA A 61 6.79 -0.69 -8.32
CA ALA A 61 5.61 -0.29 -9.08
C ALA A 61 5.99 0.46 -10.35
N VAL A 62 6.94 1.39 -10.27
CA VAL A 62 7.46 2.13 -11.42
C VAL A 62 8.11 1.19 -12.42
N GLU A 63 8.92 0.24 -11.96
CA GLU A 63 9.54 -0.79 -12.81
C GLU A 63 8.50 -1.70 -13.48
N ALA A 64 7.37 -1.96 -12.80
CA ALA A 64 6.24 -2.69 -13.37
C ALA A 64 5.40 -1.86 -14.36
N GLY A 65 5.61 -0.54 -14.43
CA GLY A 65 4.96 0.36 -15.39
C GLY A 65 3.93 1.32 -14.79
N TRP A 66 3.79 1.36 -13.46
CA TRP A 66 2.97 2.36 -12.75
C TRP A 66 3.67 3.71 -12.66
N SER A 67 2.93 4.80 -12.46
CA SER A 67 3.56 6.09 -12.14
C SER A 67 3.89 6.13 -10.64
N ALA A 68 4.99 6.78 -10.27
CA ALA A 68 5.38 6.93 -8.86
C ALA A 68 4.29 7.61 -8.01
N ASP A 69 3.61 8.61 -8.59
CA ASP A 69 2.52 9.35 -7.93
C ASP A 69 1.28 8.46 -7.68
N GLU A 70 0.96 7.58 -8.64
CA GLU A 70 -0.13 6.62 -8.53
C GLU A 70 0.19 5.56 -7.48
N ALA A 71 1.40 4.98 -7.53
CA ALA A 71 1.85 4.01 -6.54
C ALA A 71 1.87 4.60 -5.12
N ALA A 72 2.35 5.83 -4.96
CA ALA A 72 2.36 6.52 -3.67
C ALA A 72 0.94 6.74 -3.10
N ARG A 73 -0.01 7.15 -3.94
CA ARG A 73 -1.42 7.29 -3.53
C ARG A 73 -2.06 5.96 -3.19
N ALA A 74 -1.89 4.96 -4.06
CA ALA A 74 -2.38 3.61 -3.85
C ALA A 74 -1.89 3.03 -2.52
N VAL A 75 -0.59 3.23 -2.22
CA VAL A 75 -0.01 2.81 -0.94
C VAL A 75 -0.69 3.48 0.24
N ALA A 76 -0.88 4.81 0.20
CA ALA A 76 -1.51 5.53 1.29
C ALA A 76 -2.96 5.10 1.52
N GLU A 77 -3.71 4.85 0.46
CA GLU A 77 -5.11 4.40 0.53
C GLU A 77 -5.22 2.99 1.12
N VAL A 78 -4.40 2.05 0.64
CA VAL A 78 -4.39 0.67 1.14
C VAL A 78 -3.91 0.61 2.59
N ALA A 79 -2.82 1.30 2.93
CA ALA A 79 -2.31 1.36 4.30
C ALA A 79 -3.35 1.92 5.27
N LYS A 80 -4.06 2.99 4.86
CA LYS A 80 -5.16 3.56 5.65
C LYS A 80 -6.34 2.60 5.80
N GLY A 81 -6.74 1.93 4.71
CA GLY A 81 -7.81 0.93 4.75
C GLY A 81 -7.49 -0.23 5.70
N MET A 82 -6.27 -0.75 5.62
CA MET A 82 -5.76 -1.78 6.53
C MET A 82 -5.70 -1.29 7.97
N GLN A 83 -5.19 -0.09 8.23
CA GLN A 83 -5.16 0.51 9.57
C GLN A 83 -6.56 0.58 10.20
N VAL A 84 -7.56 1.03 9.44
CA VAL A 84 -8.95 1.11 9.91
C VAL A 84 -9.49 -0.29 10.23
N GLY A 85 -9.19 -1.28 9.39
CA GLY A 85 -9.54 -2.68 9.63
C GLY A 85 -8.90 -3.26 10.89
N TYR A 86 -7.59 -3.02 11.11
CA TYR A 86 -6.87 -3.46 12.31
C TYR A 86 -7.29 -2.74 13.58
N ALA A 87 -7.65 -1.46 13.49
CA ALA A 87 -8.09 -0.66 14.62
C ALA A 87 -9.47 -1.08 15.16
N GLY A 88 -10.19 -1.98 14.46
CA GLY A 88 -11.51 -2.44 14.88
C GLY A 88 -12.56 -1.33 14.88
N THR A 89 -12.28 -0.20 14.23
CA THR A 89 -13.30 0.83 13.95
C THR A 89 -14.17 0.33 12.81
N ASP A 90 -15.01 -0.66 13.12
CA ASP A 90 -16.29 -0.79 12.46
C ASP A 90 -17.13 0.40 12.98
N PRO A 91 -17.44 1.43 12.18
CA PRO A 91 -18.33 2.50 12.63
C PRO A 91 -19.78 2.01 12.82
N ASN A 92 -20.05 0.70 12.69
CA ASN A 92 -21.36 0.07 12.76
C ASN A 92 -21.48 -1.18 13.68
N GLU A 93 -20.50 -1.48 14.55
CA GLU A 93 -20.69 -2.52 15.60
C GLU A 93 -21.13 -1.95 16.96
#